data_AF-A0A953ZYP4-F1
#
_entry.id   AF-A0A953ZYP4-F1
#
_cell.length_a   1.000
_cell.length_b   1.000
_cell.length_c   1.000
_cell.angle_alpha   90.00
_cell.angle_beta   90.00
_cell.angle_gamma   90.00
#
_symmetry.space_group_name_H-M   'P 1'
#
loop_
_entity.id
_entity.type
_entity.pdbx_description
1 polymer ?
#
loop_
_entity_poly.entity_id
_entity_poly.type
_entity_poly.pdbx_seq_one_letter_code
_entity_poly.pdbx_strand_id
1 'polypeptide(L)'
;MKTPCNPFVCSVLASLACLAAPILLSSASAAQSDDLLVVEAPGERGARNQLLARLANIRVTVHWNDASAKEVAQFLQSASGKSMNVVVSSRTVKPEAMPRVTMTLKNITVKNLMALVQDQTDLRFTYQSGVVFLKPKDEVKARTFLRMYDVRAAVMPVKNFKPRYKLGLRVNEEEAGVGVDDEEAKPLLFDADRLVELVRGNAAKDSWDRPGVSIDSLNGILLVRQSVRGHREVRDLLVQLGAIPPTLRVVARRVPTKLGSSVKPKAPRKPAKDDKRVVR
;
A
#
# COMPACT_ATOMS: atom_id res chain seq x y z
N MET A 1 -22.03 -43.39 52.91
CA MET A 1 -20.99 -42.86 53.84
C MET A 1 -20.24 -41.77 53.09
N LYS A 2 -20.70 -40.51 53.19
CA LYS A 2 -20.27 -39.46 54.14
C LYS A 2 -18.79 -39.05 53.93
N THR A 3 -18.66 -37.82 53.42
CA THR A 3 -17.47 -36.96 53.38
C THR A 3 -16.94 -36.66 54.79
N PRO A 4 -15.74 -36.04 54.93
CA PRO A 4 -15.68 -34.57 55.03
C PRO A 4 -14.42 -33.98 54.33
N CYS A 5 -14.53 -32.99 53.42
CA CYS A 5 -14.59 -31.54 53.70
C CYS A 5 -13.89 -31.08 54.98
N ASN A 6 -12.81 -30.31 54.87
CA ASN A 6 -12.48 -29.34 55.92
C ASN A 6 -12.13 -27.96 55.31
N PRO A 7 -12.92 -26.91 55.64
CA PRO A 7 -12.72 -25.53 55.25
C PRO A 7 -12.29 -24.68 56.45
N PHE A 8 -11.11 -24.06 56.42
CA PHE A 8 -10.71 -22.95 57.31
C PHE A 8 -9.58 -22.21 56.58
N VAL A 9 -9.47 -20.88 56.50
CA VAL A 9 -10.32 -19.76 56.92
C VAL A 9 -9.65 -18.49 56.38
N CYS A 10 -10.47 -17.48 56.09
CA CYS A 10 -10.21 -16.03 56.11
C CYS A 10 -8.97 -15.44 55.43
N SER A 11 -9.13 -14.56 54.43
CA SER A 11 -9.59 -13.16 54.57
C SER A 11 -8.56 -12.25 55.27
N VAL A 12 -7.75 -11.56 54.46
CA VAL A 12 -7.34 -10.15 54.66
C VAL A 12 -7.31 -9.55 53.24
N LEU A 13 -8.36 -8.83 52.82
CA LEU A 13 -8.44 -7.36 52.77
C LEU A 13 -7.22 -6.75 52.07
N ALA A 14 -7.33 -6.38 50.80
CA ALA A 14 -7.89 -5.10 50.31
C ALA A 14 -6.83 -3.97 50.24
N SER A 15 -7.02 -3.13 49.21
CA SER A 15 -6.27 -1.90 48.88
C SER A 15 -4.90 -2.04 48.24
N LEU A 16 -4.88 -2.01 46.90
CA LEU A 16 -4.24 -0.89 46.19
C LEU A 16 -4.78 -0.82 44.74
N ALA A 17 -5.82 -0.01 44.56
CA ALA A 17 -6.18 0.52 43.25
C ALA A 17 -5.29 1.74 42.99
N CYS A 18 -4.37 1.67 42.02
CA CYS A 18 -3.80 2.86 41.41
C CYS A 18 -3.22 2.55 40.01
N LEU A 19 -3.87 3.13 39.01
CA LEU A 19 -3.42 3.50 37.67
C LEU A 19 -2.24 2.72 37.04
N ALA A 20 -2.57 1.81 36.12
CA ALA A 20 -1.78 1.59 34.90
C ALA A 20 -2.67 0.91 33.85
N ALA A 21 -3.36 1.72 33.05
CA ALA A 21 -3.97 1.24 31.81
C ALA A 21 -2.92 1.33 30.69
N PRO A 22 -2.30 0.22 30.24
CA PRO A 22 -1.73 0.20 28.92
C PRO A 22 -2.89 0.07 27.96
N ILE A 23 -3.15 1.17 27.26
CA ILE A 23 -3.98 1.26 26.06
C ILE A 23 -3.58 0.08 25.16
N LEU A 24 -4.44 -0.94 25.11
CA LEU A 24 -4.37 -1.95 24.07
C LEU A 24 -4.64 -1.22 22.76
N LEU A 25 -3.56 -0.80 22.11
CA LEU A 25 -3.55 -0.42 20.71
C LEU A 25 -3.96 -1.68 19.96
N SER A 26 -5.28 -1.82 19.79
CA SER A 26 -5.87 -2.68 18.79
C SER A 26 -5.26 -2.23 17.47
N SER A 27 -4.20 -2.91 17.06
CA SER A 27 -3.77 -2.92 15.67
C SER A 27 -4.94 -3.51 14.91
N ALA A 28 -5.86 -2.65 14.51
CA ALA A 28 -6.73 -2.89 13.39
C ALA A 28 -5.78 -3.18 12.23
N SER A 29 -5.48 -4.47 12.07
CA SER A 29 -5.03 -5.06 10.82
C SER A 29 -6.00 -4.50 9.80
N ALA A 30 -5.54 -3.49 9.05
CA ALA A 30 -6.25 -3.00 7.90
C ALA A 30 -6.44 -4.23 7.04
N ALA A 31 -7.67 -4.74 7.09
CA ALA A 31 -8.12 -5.94 6.43
C ALA A 31 -7.51 -5.99 5.04
N GLN A 32 -7.02 -7.18 4.69
CA GLN A 32 -6.57 -7.52 3.36
C GLN A 32 -7.46 -6.81 2.34
N SER A 33 -6.95 -5.73 1.74
CA SER A 33 -7.48 -5.31 0.45
C SER A 33 -6.84 -6.27 -0.52
N ASP A 34 -7.31 -7.52 -0.45
CA ASP A 34 -7.23 -8.47 -1.52
C ASP A 34 -7.89 -7.77 -2.70
N ASP A 35 -7.06 -7.17 -3.53
CA ASP A 35 -7.46 -6.39 -4.68
C ASP A 35 -8.25 -7.36 -5.56
N LEU A 36 -9.59 -7.25 -5.53
CA LEU A 36 -10.52 -8.18 -6.21
C LEU A 36 -10.14 -8.40 -7.68
N LEU A 37 -9.44 -7.43 -8.27
CA LEU A 37 -8.77 -7.54 -9.55
C LEU A 37 -7.32 -7.07 -9.41
N VAL A 38 -6.40 -8.04 -9.40
CA VAL A 38 -4.96 -7.78 -9.48
C VAL A 38 -4.65 -7.28 -10.90
N VAL A 39 -4.14 -6.04 -10.99
CA VAL A 39 -3.76 -5.43 -12.28
C VAL A 39 -2.28 -5.64 -12.51
N GLU A 40 -1.94 -6.27 -13.63
CA GLU A 40 -0.55 -6.49 -14.00
C GLU A 40 0.07 -5.22 -14.64
N ALA A 41 -0.69 -4.46 -15.45
CA ALA A 41 -0.22 -3.27 -16.17
C ALA A 41 -0.64 -1.91 -15.54
N PRO A 42 0.28 -0.94 -15.33
CA PRO A 42 -0.04 0.31 -14.62
C PRO A 42 -1.01 1.24 -15.38
N GLY A 43 -1.03 1.20 -16.72
CA GLY A 43 -1.96 1.98 -17.54
C GLY A 43 -3.43 1.56 -17.45
N GLU A 44 -3.69 0.35 -16.92
CA GLU A 44 -5.02 -0.26 -16.95
C GLU A 44 -5.85 0.01 -15.69
N ARG A 45 -5.28 0.69 -14.68
CA ARG A 45 -5.96 0.98 -13.41
C ARG A 45 -7.24 1.81 -13.60
N GLY A 46 -7.22 2.77 -14.53
CA GLY A 46 -8.39 3.58 -14.86
C GLY A 46 -9.52 2.73 -15.44
N ALA A 47 -9.19 1.87 -16.42
CA ALA A 47 -10.14 0.95 -17.03
C ALA A 47 -10.70 -0.07 -16.02
N ARG A 48 -9.84 -0.64 -15.15
CA ARG A 48 -10.28 -1.50 -14.04
C ARG A 48 -11.29 -0.79 -13.15
N ASN A 49 -10.99 0.43 -12.70
CA ASN A 49 -11.86 1.13 -11.77
C ASN A 49 -13.22 1.45 -12.40
N GLN A 50 -13.25 1.78 -13.69
CA GLN A 50 -14.51 1.94 -14.44
C GLN A 50 -15.28 0.62 -14.56
N LEU A 51 -14.59 -0.50 -14.79
CA LEU A 51 -15.19 -1.83 -14.80
C LEU A 51 -15.80 -2.18 -13.42
N LEU A 52 -15.04 -2.01 -12.34
CA LEU A 52 -15.51 -2.26 -10.98
C LEU A 52 -16.75 -1.42 -10.61
N ALA A 53 -16.80 -0.16 -11.07
CA ALA A 53 -17.96 0.70 -10.88
C ALA A 53 -19.20 0.16 -11.61
N ARG A 54 -19.04 -0.42 -12.81
CA ARG A 54 -20.12 -1.07 -13.56
C ARG A 54 -20.57 -2.37 -12.88
N LEU A 55 -19.63 -3.21 -12.47
CA LEU A 55 -19.91 -4.50 -11.78
C LEU A 55 -20.62 -4.32 -10.43
N ALA A 56 -20.46 -3.15 -9.79
CA ALA A 56 -21.16 -2.83 -8.55
C ALA A 56 -22.67 -2.56 -8.76
N ASN A 57 -23.09 -2.18 -9.97
CA ASN A 57 -24.49 -1.84 -10.28
C ASN A 57 -25.31 -3.02 -10.80
N ILE A 58 -24.65 -4.05 -11.33
CA ILE A 58 -25.31 -5.24 -11.89
C ILE A 58 -25.62 -6.22 -10.75
N ARG A 59 -26.90 -6.56 -10.57
CA ARG A 59 -27.38 -7.53 -9.58
C ARG A 59 -27.82 -8.82 -10.25
N VAL A 60 -27.48 -9.95 -9.62
CA VAL A 60 -27.70 -11.28 -10.16
C VAL A 60 -28.15 -12.23 -9.06
N THR A 61 -28.96 -13.21 -9.43
CA THR A 61 -29.32 -14.35 -8.58
C THR A 61 -28.66 -15.59 -9.17
N VAL A 62 -27.97 -16.35 -8.33
CA VAL A 62 -27.10 -17.45 -8.72
C VAL A 62 -27.49 -18.70 -7.97
N HIS A 63 -27.62 -19.79 -8.70
CA HIS A 63 -27.82 -21.13 -8.18
C HIS A 63 -26.80 -22.05 -8.83
N TRP A 64 -25.71 -22.34 -8.11
CA TRP A 64 -24.67 -23.25 -8.56
C TRP A 64 -24.66 -24.50 -7.69
N ASN A 65 -24.81 -25.64 -8.35
CA ASN A 65 -24.62 -26.96 -7.77
C ASN A 65 -23.40 -27.57 -8.46
N ASP A 66 -22.27 -27.62 -7.74
CA ASP A 66 -21.03 -28.22 -8.22
C ASP A 66 -20.48 -27.61 -9.54
N ALA A 67 -20.56 -26.27 -9.65
CA ALA A 67 -20.17 -25.57 -10.88
C ALA A 67 -18.66 -25.56 -11.09
N SER A 68 -18.24 -25.79 -12.34
CA SER A 68 -16.83 -25.69 -12.74
C SER A 68 -16.38 -24.23 -12.91
N ALA A 69 -15.07 -23.98 -12.80
CA ALA A 69 -14.52 -22.63 -13.04
C ALA A 69 -14.86 -22.06 -14.43
N LYS A 70 -15.04 -22.93 -15.43
CA LYS A 70 -15.47 -22.55 -16.79
C LYS A 70 -16.92 -22.09 -16.81
N GLU A 71 -17.81 -22.80 -16.12
CA GLU A 71 -19.23 -22.42 -15.98
C GLU A 71 -19.37 -21.11 -15.20
N VAL A 72 -18.57 -20.93 -14.15
CA VAL A 72 -18.52 -19.66 -13.39
C VAL A 72 -18.07 -18.51 -14.31
N ALA A 73 -17.03 -18.70 -15.11
CA ALA A 73 -16.57 -17.68 -16.06
C ALA A 73 -17.63 -17.36 -17.13
N GLN A 74 -18.27 -18.38 -17.71
CA GLN A 74 -19.35 -18.21 -18.68
C GLN A 74 -20.57 -17.50 -18.07
N PHE A 75 -20.93 -17.84 -16.83
CA PHE A 75 -22.02 -17.18 -16.12
C PHE A 75 -21.68 -15.71 -15.86
N LEU A 76 -20.47 -15.41 -15.39
CA LEU A 76 -20.03 -14.03 -15.15
C LEU A 76 -20.00 -13.22 -16.45
N GLN A 77 -19.64 -13.84 -17.58
CA GLN A 77 -19.69 -13.22 -18.90
C GLN A 77 -21.15 -12.95 -19.33
N SER A 78 -22.04 -13.94 -19.22
CA SER A 78 -23.46 -13.79 -19.55
C SER A 78 -24.15 -12.74 -18.67
N ALA A 79 -23.86 -12.73 -17.37
CA ALA A 79 -24.43 -11.79 -16.42
C ALA A 79 -23.87 -10.37 -16.56
N SER A 80 -22.60 -10.22 -16.95
CA SER A 80 -21.95 -8.91 -17.15
C SER A 80 -22.13 -8.37 -18.57
N GLY A 81 -22.62 -9.20 -19.51
CA GLY A 81 -22.85 -8.85 -20.91
C GLY A 81 -21.60 -8.30 -21.60
N LYS A 82 -21.78 -7.25 -22.42
CA LYS A 82 -20.70 -6.59 -23.20
C LYS A 82 -19.66 -5.86 -22.35
N SER A 83 -19.82 -5.81 -21.03
CA SER A 83 -18.95 -5.02 -20.15
C SER A 83 -17.68 -5.74 -19.71
N MET A 84 -17.65 -7.08 -19.79
CA MET A 84 -16.52 -7.88 -19.31
C MET A 84 -16.36 -9.16 -20.13
N ASN A 85 -15.14 -9.40 -20.63
CA ASN A 85 -14.75 -10.70 -21.15
C ASN A 85 -13.97 -11.44 -20.05
N VAL A 86 -14.43 -12.64 -19.66
CA VAL A 86 -13.77 -13.45 -18.64
C VAL A 86 -13.16 -14.67 -19.31
N VAL A 87 -11.86 -14.87 -19.13
CA VAL A 87 -11.13 -16.01 -19.71
C VAL A 87 -10.50 -16.81 -18.57
N VAL A 88 -10.67 -18.13 -18.62
CA VAL A 88 -9.97 -19.04 -17.72
C VAL A 88 -8.56 -19.27 -18.26
N SER A 89 -7.53 -19.01 -17.46
CA SER A 89 -6.14 -19.28 -17.87
C SER A 89 -5.95 -20.80 -17.96
N SER A 90 -5.85 -21.33 -19.18
CA SER A 90 -5.59 -22.76 -19.43
C SER A 90 -4.10 -23.13 -19.38
N ARG A 91 -3.23 -22.16 -19.12
CA ARG A 91 -1.78 -22.31 -19.33
C ARG A 91 -1.09 -23.24 -18.34
N THR A 92 -1.68 -23.50 -17.17
CA THR A 92 -0.96 -24.15 -16.06
C THR A 92 -1.74 -25.23 -15.32
N VAL A 93 -3.08 -25.21 -15.38
CA VAL A 93 -3.94 -26.16 -14.65
C VAL A 93 -5.00 -26.71 -15.60
N LYS A 94 -5.13 -28.05 -15.64
CA LYS A 94 -6.25 -28.69 -16.35
C LYS A 94 -7.56 -28.15 -15.74
N PRO A 95 -8.56 -27.77 -16.54
CA PRO A 95 -9.81 -27.19 -16.04
C PRO A 95 -10.56 -28.09 -15.04
N GLU A 96 -10.25 -29.38 -15.02
CA GLU A 96 -10.82 -30.39 -14.11
C GLU A 96 -10.21 -30.38 -12.70
N ALA A 97 -9.01 -29.84 -12.53
CA ALA A 97 -8.34 -29.75 -11.23
C ALA A 97 -8.70 -28.45 -10.47
N MET A 98 -9.60 -27.63 -11.03
CA MET A 98 -10.06 -26.41 -10.37
C MET A 98 -11.15 -26.73 -9.34
N PRO A 99 -11.14 -26.06 -8.17
CA PRO A 99 -12.13 -26.28 -7.12
C PRO A 99 -13.53 -26.00 -7.65
N ARG A 100 -14.47 -26.89 -7.33
CA ARG A 100 -15.88 -26.76 -7.71
C ARG A 100 -16.62 -25.88 -6.72
N VAL A 101 -17.60 -25.14 -7.23
CA VAL A 101 -18.30 -24.11 -6.46
C VAL A 101 -19.77 -24.48 -6.32
N THR A 102 -20.23 -24.65 -5.08
CA THR A 102 -21.64 -24.83 -4.75
C THR A 102 -22.12 -23.68 -3.89
N MET A 103 -23.02 -22.85 -4.42
CA MET A 103 -23.59 -21.72 -3.69
C MET A 103 -24.95 -21.32 -4.25
N THR A 104 -25.83 -20.85 -3.37
CA THR A 104 -27.11 -20.24 -3.73
C THR A 104 -27.15 -18.83 -3.15
N LEU A 105 -27.18 -17.84 -4.03
CA LEU A 105 -27.13 -16.42 -3.68
C LEU A 105 -28.26 -15.68 -4.39
N LYS A 106 -29.00 -14.85 -3.65
CA LYS A 106 -30.11 -14.04 -4.21
C LYS A 106 -29.74 -12.56 -4.18
N ASN A 107 -29.96 -11.86 -5.28
CA ASN A 107 -29.84 -10.40 -5.38
C ASN A 107 -28.46 -9.85 -4.93
N ILE A 108 -27.37 -10.45 -5.42
CA ILE A 108 -25.99 -10.04 -5.09
C ILE A 108 -25.37 -9.29 -6.27
N THR A 109 -24.51 -8.30 -5.99
CA THR A 109 -23.76 -7.59 -7.03
C THR A 109 -22.67 -8.47 -7.62
N VAL A 110 -22.37 -8.35 -8.92
CA VAL A 110 -21.31 -9.15 -9.55
C VAL A 110 -19.97 -8.96 -8.85
N LYS A 111 -19.67 -7.74 -8.39
CA LYS A 111 -18.49 -7.45 -7.58
C LYS A 111 -18.40 -8.32 -6.31
N ASN A 112 -19.50 -8.41 -5.56
CA ASN A 112 -19.53 -9.20 -4.33
C ASN A 112 -19.53 -10.70 -4.62
N LEU A 113 -20.18 -11.13 -5.70
CA LEU A 113 -20.12 -12.50 -6.16
C LEU A 113 -18.67 -12.92 -6.47
N MET A 114 -17.92 -12.07 -7.18
CA MET A 114 -16.50 -12.32 -7.45
C MET A 114 -15.67 -12.39 -6.16
N ALA A 115 -15.97 -11.54 -5.17
CA ALA A 115 -15.32 -11.61 -3.85
C ALA A 115 -15.60 -12.95 -3.16
N LEU A 116 -16.88 -13.36 -3.11
CA LEU A 116 -17.28 -14.63 -2.51
C LEU A 116 -16.67 -15.84 -3.22
N VAL A 117 -16.57 -15.81 -4.56
CA VAL A 117 -15.89 -16.85 -5.32
C VAL A 117 -14.41 -16.91 -4.93
N GLN A 118 -13.72 -15.78 -4.77
CA GLN A 118 -12.32 -15.75 -4.33
C GLN A 118 -12.13 -16.18 -2.87
N ASP A 119 -13.14 -16.03 -2.02
CA ASP A 119 -13.06 -16.43 -0.62
C ASP A 119 -13.31 -17.94 -0.46
N GLN A 120 -14.23 -18.50 -1.24
CA GLN A 120 -14.57 -19.93 -1.21
C GLN A 120 -13.63 -20.79 -2.06
N THR A 121 -12.93 -20.20 -3.03
CA THR A 121 -11.99 -20.90 -3.89
C THR A 121 -10.63 -20.23 -3.84
N ASP A 122 -9.56 -21.01 -4.01
CA ASP A 122 -8.20 -20.45 -4.18
C ASP A 122 -7.98 -19.86 -5.59
N LEU A 123 -9.02 -19.25 -6.18
CA LEU A 123 -8.95 -18.57 -7.46
C LEU A 123 -8.86 -17.06 -7.26
N ARG A 124 -8.15 -16.41 -8.16
CA ARG A 124 -7.96 -14.95 -8.19
C ARG A 124 -8.30 -14.42 -9.56
N PHE A 125 -8.99 -13.30 -9.58
CA PHE A 125 -9.29 -12.58 -10.81
C PHE A 125 -8.19 -11.55 -11.08
N THR A 126 -7.61 -11.60 -12.28
CA THR A 126 -6.58 -10.67 -12.75
C THR A 126 -7.12 -9.89 -13.93
N TYR A 127 -6.86 -8.58 -13.99
CA TYR A 127 -7.28 -7.76 -15.13
C TYR A 127 -6.07 -7.48 -16.01
N GLN A 128 -6.15 -7.89 -17.29
CA GLN A 128 -5.14 -7.62 -18.29
C GLN A 128 -5.80 -7.26 -19.63
N SER A 129 -5.41 -6.11 -20.19
CA SER A 129 -5.73 -5.71 -21.57
C SER A 129 -7.23 -5.76 -21.91
N GLY A 130 -8.10 -5.35 -20.97
CA GLY A 130 -9.54 -5.33 -21.20
C GLY A 130 -10.26 -6.65 -20.86
N VAL A 131 -9.53 -7.66 -20.43
CA VAL A 131 -10.05 -9.01 -20.14
C VAL A 131 -9.74 -9.37 -18.69
N VAL A 132 -10.69 -10.05 -18.04
CA VAL A 132 -10.50 -10.61 -16.70
C VAL A 132 -10.08 -12.06 -16.83
N PHE A 133 -8.88 -12.38 -16.34
CA PHE A 133 -8.35 -13.73 -16.28
C PHE A 133 -8.62 -14.35 -14.91
N LEU A 134 -9.18 -15.57 -14.91
CA LEU A 134 -9.28 -16.40 -13.72
C LEU A 134 -8.04 -17.29 -13.63
N LYS A 135 -7.25 -17.12 -12.56
CA LYS A 135 -6.02 -17.86 -12.29
C LYS A 135 -6.06 -18.47 -10.89
N PRO A 136 -5.40 -19.62 -10.64
CA PRO A 136 -5.19 -20.09 -9.28
C PRO A 136 -4.29 -19.11 -8.51
N LYS A 137 -4.48 -19.04 -7.20
CA LYS A 137 -3.74 -18.14 -6.28
C LYS A 137 -2.22 -18.30 -6.41
N ASP A 138 -1.75 -19.52 -6.67
CA ASP A 138 -0.33 -19.83 -6.81
C ASP A 138 0.30 -19.25 -8.09
N GLU A 139 -0.49 -19.04 -9.15
CA GLU A 139 -0.01 -18.49 -10.42
C GLU A 139 0.00 -16.95 -10.43
N VAL A 140 -0.72 -16.31 -9.50
CA VAL A 140 -0.76 -14.85 -9.44
C VAL A 140 0.56 -14.30 -8.91
N LYS A 141 1.46 -13.97 -9.83
CA LYS A 141 2.70 -13.26 -9.53
C LYS A 141 2.37 -11.86 -9.04
N ALA A 142 2.69 -11.61 -7.77
CA ALA A 142 2.65 -10.26 -7.24
C ALA A 142 3.62 -9.39 -8.05
N ARG A 143 3.15 -8.23 -8.51
CA ARG A 143 4.01 -7.32 -9.26
C ARG A 143 5.10 -6.77 -8.34
N THR A 144 6.33 -7.17 -8.63
CA THR A 144 7.53 -6.62 -8.00
C THR A 144 8.12 -5.52 -8.87
N PHE A 145 8.70 -4.51 -8.25
CA PHE A 145 9.51 -3.51 -8.94
C PHE A 145 10.80 -3.30 -8.18
N LEU A 146 11.84 -2.85 -8.88
CA LEU A 146 13.11 -2.51 -8.28
C LEU A 146 13.03 -1.06 -7.77
N ARG A 147 13.42 -0.83 -6.53
CA ARG A 147 13.60 0.52 -5.97
C ARG A 147 14.96 0.61 -5.29
N MET A 148 15.65 1.70 -5.58
CA MET A 148 16.91 2.05 -4.95
C MET A 148 16.63 2.96 -3.76
N TYR A 149 17.27 2.66 -2.63
CA TYR A 149 17.21 3.45 -1.41
C TYR A 149 18.63 3.89 -1.05
N ASP A 150 18.84 5.19 -0.86
CA ASP A 150 20.13 5.70 -0.38
C ASP A 150 20.18 5.55 1.14
N VAL A 151 21.12 4.74 1.63
CA VAL A 151 21.35 4.46 3.05
C VAL A 151 22.77 4.86 3.47
N ARG A 152 23.48 5.65 2.65
CA ARG A 152 24.85 6.11 2.93
C ARG A 152 24.97 6.83 4.26
N ALA A 153 23.96 7.61 4.63
CA ALA A 153 23.93 8.32 5.90
C ALA A 153 23.96 7.40 7.13
N ALA A 154 23.48 6.15 7.01
CA ALA A 154 23.50 5.17 8.09
C ALA A 154 24.74 4.27 8.07
N VAL A 155 25.24 3.93 6.87
CA VAL A 155 26.30 2.93 6.66
C VAL A 155 27.69 3.55 6.56
N MET A 156 27.81 4.80 6.11
CA MET A 156 29.10 5.47 5.96
C MET A 156 29.31 6.46 7.11
N PRO A 157 30.54 6.52 7.68
CA PRO A 157 30.81 7.47 8.73
C PRO A 157 30.85 8.86 8.08
N VAL A 158 30.03 9.78 8.58
CA VAL A 158 30.10 11.17 8.14
C VAL A 158 31.46 11.70 8.61
N LYS A 159 32.38 11.88 7.66
CA LYS A 159 33.67 12.47 7.95
C LYS A 159 33.44 13.91 8.41
N ASN A 160 33.77 14.20 9.67
CA ASN A 160 33.85 15.57 10.15
C ASN A 160 34.92 16.28 9.31
N PHE A 161 34.50 17.18 8.43
CA PHE A 161 35.43 18.01 7.69
C PHE A 161 36.01 19.04 8.67
N LYS A 162 37.18 18.76 9.24
CA LYS A 162 37.96 19.80 9.92
C LYS A 162 38.24 20.90 8.89
N PRO A 163 37.86 22.17 9.14
CA PRO A 163 38.20 23.25 8.24
C PRO A 163 39.73 23.31 8.13
N ARG A 164 40.25 23.09 6.91
CA ARG A 164 41.70 23.08 6.65
C ARG A 164 42.38 24.40 6.95
N TYR A 165 41.61 25.48 6.99
CA TYR A 165 42.07 26.81 7.32
C TYR A 165 41.42 27.24 8.63
N LYS A 166 42.24 27.70 9.58
CA LYS A 166 41.75 28.48 10.71
C LYS A 166 41.17 29.77 10.12
N LEU A 167 39.85 29.83 9.97
CA LEU A 167 39.17 31.11 9.78
C LEU A 167 39.55 31.94 11.00
N GLY A 168 40.36 32.99 10.79
CA GLY A 168 40.86 33.89 11.84
C GLY A 168 39.75 34.76 12.44
N LEU A 169 38.65 34.14 12.83
CA LEU A 169 37.61 34.74 13.64
C LEU A 169 38.25 34.93 15.02
N ARG A 170 38.51 36.20 15.37
CA ARG A 170 38.96 36.59 16.71
C ARG A 170 37.84 36.30 17.70
N VAL A 171 37.77 35.08 18.18
CA VAL A 171 37.02 34.70 19.37
C VAL A 171 38.03 34.75 20.51
N ASN A 172 37.77 35.55 21.54
CA ASN A 172 38.68 35.78 22.67
C ASN A 172 39.27 34.45 23.20
N GLU A 173 40.60 34.38 23.19
CA GLU A 173 41.41 33.15 23.30
C GLU A 173 41.66 32.68 24.75
N GLU A 174 40.82 33.07 25.72
CA GLU A 174 41.05 32.69 27.13
C GLU A 174 40.38 31.37 27.55
N GLU A 175 39.64 30.69 26.66
CA GLU A 175 38.95 29.44 27.02
C GLU A 175 38.94 28.35 25.94
N ALA A 176 39.95 28.32 25.06
CA ALA A 176 40.05 27.32 24.00
C ALA A 176 41.32 26.45 24.09
N GLY A 177 41.60 25.96 25.29
CA GLY A 177 42.50 24.82 25.48
C GLY A 177 41.75 23.52 25.21
N VAL A 178 41.70 23.06 23.96
CA VAL A 178 41.33 21.67 23.64
C VAL A 178 42.30 21.15 22.59
N GLY A 179 43.27 20.36 23.04
CA GLY A 179 43.97 19.43 22.16
C GLY A 179 42.91 18.51 21.56
N VAL A 180 42.68 18.63 20.26
CA VAL A 180 41.72 17.77 19.57
C VAL A 180 42.44 16.46 19.32
N ASP A 181 42.35 15.56 20.29
CA ASP A 181 42.54 14.11 20.07
C ASP A 181 41.86 13.74 18.76
N ASP A 182 42.47 12.83 18.01
CA ASP A 182 41.90 12.28 16.78
C ASP A 182 40.48 11.77 17.07
N GLU A 183 39.48 12.61 16.79
CA GLU A 183 38.06 12.30 17.01
C GLU A 183 37.75 11.03 16.23
N GLU A 184 37.70 9.95 16.99
CA GLU A 184 37.26 8.62 16.64
C GLU A 184 36.03 8.76 15.74
N ALA A 185 36.15 8.29 14.50
CA ALA A 185 35.05 8.34 13.54
C ALA A 185 33.78 7.83 14.23
N LYS A 186 32.75 8.67 14.26
CA LYS A 186 31.48 8.36 14.93
C LYS A 186 31.07 6.93 14.58
N PRO A 187 30.89 6.03 15.56
CA PRO A 187 30.68 4.62 15.28
C PRO A 187 29.47 4.49 14.35
N LEU A 188 29.64 3.67 13.30
CA LEU A 188 28.58 3.39 12.34
C LEU A 188 27.36 2.87 13.10
N LEU A 189 26.19 3.41 12.78
CA LEU A 189 24.94 2.93 13.36
C LEU A 189 24.69 1.48 12.91
N PHE A 190 25.07 1.12 11.67
CA PHE A 190 24.91 -0.23 11.11
C PHE A 190 25.95 -0.56 10.04
N ASP A 191 26.42 -1.81 10.00
CA ASP A 191 27.09 -2.39 8.84
C ASP A 191 26.06 -2.68 7.72
N ALA A 192 26.52 -2.64 6.46
CA ALA A 192 25.65 -2.84 5.29
C ALA A 192 24.89 -4.19 5.35
N ASP A 193 25.60 -5.26 5.70
CA ASP A 193 25.03 -6.61 5.77
C ASP A 193 24.03 -6.74 6.92
N ARG A 194 24.33 -6.13 8.07
CA ARG A 194 23.43 -6.08 9.22
C ARG A 194 22.13 -5.35 8.89
N LEU A 195 22.19 -4.29 8.07
CA LEU A 195 20.99 -3.59 7.60
C LEU A 195 20.14 -4.49 6.69
N VAL A 196 20.77 -5.28 5.82
CA VAL A 196 20.05 -6.26 4.96
C VAL A 196 19.34 -7.30 5.82
N GLU A 197 20.01 -7.86 6.84
CA GLU A 197 19.42 -8.82 7.77
C GLU A 197 18.24 -8.23 8.55
N LEU A 198 18.40 -7.00 9.05
CA LEU A 198 17.33 -6.29 9.76
C LEU A 198 16.11 -6.05 8.86
N VAL A 199 16.33 -5.67 7.60
CA VAL A 199 15.24 -5.49 6.64
C VAL A 199 14.56 -6.82 6.32
N ARG A 200 15.32 -7.90 6.12
CA ARG A 200 14.74 -9.25 5.90
C ARG A 200 13.93 -9.75 7.10
N GLY A 201 14.43 -9.52 8.31
CA GLY A 201 13.82 -9.99 9.56
C GLY A 201 12.59 -9.20 10.01
N ASN A 202 12.42 -7.95 9.56
CA ASN A 202 11.34 -7.07 10.02
C ASN A 202 10.37 -6.63 8.94
N ALA A 203 10.80 -6.44 7.69
CA ALA A 203 9.90 -6.11 6.59
C ALA A 203 9.44 -7.40 5.90
N ALA A 204 8.15 -7.54 5.62
CA ALA A 204 7.60 -8.57 4.73
C ALA A 204 8.21 -9.99 4.86
N LYS A 205 8.31 -10.51 6.10
CA LYS A 205 9.04 -11.73 6.48
C LYS A 205 8.77 -12.94 5.57
N ASP A 206 7.50 -13.19 5.24
CA ASP A 206 7.07 -14.35 4.45
C ASP A 206 7.15 -14.12 2.93
N SER A 207 7.72 -13.00 2.49
CA SER A 207 7.73 -12.60 1.07
C SER A 207 9.11 -12.65 0.42
N TRP A 208 10.18 -12.78 1.21
CA TRP A 208 11.55 -12.80 0.70
C TRP A 208 11.90 -14.09 -0.05
N ASP A 209 11.29 -15.22 0.32
CA ASP A 209 11.52 -16.52 -0.32
C ASP A 209 10.79 -16.68 -1.67
N ARG A 210 10.09 -15.64 -2.13
CA ARG A 210 9.30 -15.70 -3.37
C ARG A 210 10.17 -15.44 -4.60
N PRO A 211 9.92 -16.15 -5.71
CA PRO A 211 10.68 -15.94 -6.93
C PRO A 211 10.47 -14.52 -7.45
N GLY A 212 11.57 -13.82 -7.73
CA GLY A 212 11.57 -12.45 -8.23
C GLY A 212 11.60 -11.36 -7.16
N VAL A 213 11.74 -11.71 -5.88
CA VAL A 213 12.06 -10.78 -4.79
C VAL A 213 13.55 -10.86 -4.48
N SER A 214 14.21 -9.72 -4.30
CA SER A 214 15.63 -9.67 -3.94
C SER A 214 15.97 -8.41 -3.15
N ILE A 215 17.05 -8.48 -2.37
CA ILE A 215 17.60 -7.35 -1.62
C ILE A 215 19.12 -7.47 -1.62
N ASP A 216 19.77 -6.44 -2.16
CA ASP A 216 21.22 -6.35 -2.30
C ASP A 216 21.69 -4.97 -1.85
N SER A 217 22.87 -4.89 -1.22
CA SER A 217 23.50 -3.63 -0.82
C SER A 217 24.74 -3.35 -1.67
N LEU A 218 24.79 -2.19 -2.32
CA LEU A 218 25.92 -1.74 -3.14
C LEU A 218 26.34 -0.32 -2.73
N ASN A 219 27.51 -0.17 -2.11
CA ASN A 219 28.15 1.13 -1.83
C ASN A 219 27.21 2.15 -1.14
N GLY A 220 26.50 1.70 -0.11
CA GLY A 220 25.53 2.52 0.63
C GLY A 220 24.21 2.76 -0.08
N ILE A 221 23.93 2.05 -1.18
CA ILE A 221 22.62 2.01 -1.83
C ILE A 221 22.02 0.62 -1.59
N LEU A 222 20.79 0.57 -1.12
CA LEU A 222 20.03 -0.65 -0.98
C LEU A 222 19.12 -0.84 -2.19
N LEU A 223 19.38 -1.88 -2.98
CA LEU A 223 18.60 -2.30 -4.12
C LEU A 223 17.57 -3.32 -3.64
N VAL A 224 16.30 -2.93 -3.64
CA VAL A 224 15.22 -3.80 -3.18
C VAL A 224 14.29 -4.07 -4.35
N ARG A 225 14.04 -5.33 -4.65
CA ARG A 225 12.99 -5.76 -5.58
C ARG A 225 11.87 -6.39 -4.80
N GLN A 226 10.73 -5.70 -4.69
CA GLN A 226 9.62 -6.15 -3.85
C GLN A 226 8.27 -5.62 -4.36
N SER A 227 7.17 -6.13 -3.81
CA SER A 227 5.82 -5.60 -3.99
C SER A 227 5.66 -4.17 -3.45
N VAL A 228 4.60 -3.46 -3.87
CA VAL A 228 4.31 -2.09 -3.40
C VAL A 228 4.20 -2.03 -1.88
N ARG A 229 3.58 -3.05 -1.28
CA ARG A 229 3.41 -3.15 0.16
C ARG A 229 4.75 -3.36 0.85
N GLY A 230 5.56 -4.32 0.39
CA GLY A 230 6.87 -4.55 0.99
C GLY A 230 7.79 -3.33 0.86
N HIS A 231 7.72 -2.57 -0.25
CA HIS A 231 8.43 -1.30 -0.35
C HIS A 231 8.00 -0.21 0.65
N ARG A 232 6.74 -0.23 1.11
CA ARG A 232 6.28 0.67 2.18
C ARG A 232 6.85 0.22 3.51
N GLU A 233 6.75 -1.08 3.82
CA GLU A 233 7.29 -1.64 5.07
C GLU A 233 8.80 -1.45 5.18
N VAL A 234 9.56 -1.76 4.12
CA VAL A 234 11.01 -1.52 4.05
C VAL A 234 11.32 -0.04 4.28
N ARG A 235 10.56 0.85 3.65
CA ARG A 235 10.77 2.28 3.79
C ARG A 235 10.48 2.78 5.19
N ASP A 236 9.37 2.35 5.78
CA ASP A 236 8.95 2.76 7.11
C ASP A 236 10.00 2.33 8.15
N LEU A 237 10.57 1.12 8.00
CA LEU A 237 11.72 0.65 8.76
C LEU A 237 12.96 1.54 8.54
N LEU A 238 13.32 1.84 7.30
CA LEU A 238 14.50 2.68 7.02
C LEU A 238 14.33 4.12 7.57
N VAL A 239 13.10 4.63 7.64
CA VAL A 239 12.80 5.92 8.30
C VAL A 239 12.91 5.79 9.82
N GLN A 240 12.39 4.72 10.42
CA GLN A 240 12.50 4.46 11.87
C GLN A 240 13.96 4.31 12.31
N LEU A 241 14.80 3.70 11.49
CA LEU A 241 16.25 3.58 11.72
C LEU A 241 17.03 4.89 11.46
N GLY A 242 16.37 5.94 10.95
CA GLY A 242 17.02 7.19 10.59
C GLY A 242 17.92 7.09 9.35
N ALA A 243 17.88 5.99 8.61
CA ALA A 243 18.69 5.77 7.42
C ALA A 243 18.23 6.61 6.23
N ILE A 244 16.94 6.99 6.20
CA ILE A 244 16.35 7.81 5.15
C ILE A 244 15.53 8.93 5.80
N PRO A 245 15.61 10.17 5.30
CA PRO A 245 14.77 11.24 5.79
C PRO A 245 13.28 10.93 5.56
N PRO A 246 12.39 11.25 6.53
CA PRO A 246 10.96 11.12 6.32
C PRO A 246 10.54 12.02 5.15
N THR A 247 9.80 11.50 4.17
CA THR A 247 9.22 12.41 3.17
C THR A 247 8.19 13.29 3.85
N LEU A 248 8.45 14.60 3.86
CA LEU A 248 7.48 15.61 4.18
C LEU A 248 6.29 15.44 3.22
N ARG A 249 5.18 14.91 3.72
CA ARG A 249 3.91 15.00 3.01
C ARG A 249 3.48 16.45 3.10
N VAL A 250 3.73 17.22 2.04
CA VAL A 250 3.11 18.53 1.86
C VAL A 250 1.61 18.27 1.69
N VAL A 251 0.87 18.31 2.79
CA VAL A 251 -0.59 18.37 2.75
C VAL A 251 -0.90 19.76 2.23
N ALA A 252 -1.08 19.89 0.92
CA ALA A 252 -1.64 21.09 0.35
C ALA A 252 -3.05 21.25 0.94
N ARG A 253 -3.18 22.05 2.01
CA ARG A 253 -4.47 22.57 2.44
C ARG A 253 -4.99 23.36 1.27
N ARG A 254 -5.98 22.81 0.55
CA ARG A 254 -6.79 23.60 -0.38
C ARG A 254 -7.48 24.65 0.49
N VAL A 255 -6.95 25.86 0.48
CA VAL A 255 -7.68 27.03 0.97
C VAL A 255 -8.91 27.13 0.06
N PRO A 256 -10.14 27.09 0.59
CA PRO A 256 -11.31 27.34 -0.22
C PRO A 256 -11.22 28.79 -0.71
N THR A 257 -10.84 28.97 -1.96
CA THR A 257 -11.07 30.22 -2.68
C THR A 257 -12.56 30.44 -2.68
N LYS A 258 -13.05 31.36 -1.84
CA LYS A 258 -14.41 31.88 -1.95
C LYS A 258 -14.57 32.33 -3.39
N LEU A 259 -15.45 31.66 -4.14
CA LEU A 259 -15.92 32.11 -5.44
C LEU A 259 -16.52 33.51 -5.21
N GLY A 260 -15.73 34.53 -5.51
CA GLY A 260 -16.21 35.89 -5.65
C GLY A 260 -17.19 35.92 -6.81
N SER A 261 -18.44 36.22 -6.47
CA SER A 261 -19.42 36.97 -7.26
C SER A 261 -19.30 36.86 -8.79
N SER A 262 -20.30 36.19 -9.37
CA SER A 262 -20.85 36.38 -10.71
C SER A 262 -20.55 37.77 -11.30
N VAL A 263 -19.45 37.91 -12.04
CA VAL A 263 -19.30 38.98 -13.03
C VAL A 263 -20.07 38.51 -14.26
N LYS A 264 -21.29 39.00 -14.43
CA LYS A 264 -22.07 38.80 -15.65
C LYS A 264 -21.24 39.30 -16.85
N PRO A 265 -21.10 38.53 -17.94
CA PRO A 265 -20.45 39.02 -19.14
C PRO A 265 -21.22 40.24 -19.67
N LYS A 266 -20.53 41.38 -19.77
CA LYS A 266 -21.04 42.63 -20.33
C LYS A 266 -21.36 42.37 -21.81
N ALA A 267 -22.64 42.49 -22.17
CA ALA A 267 -23.12 42.30 -23.53
C ALA A 267 -22.33 43.17 -24.53
N PRO A 268 -22.05 42.68 -25.76
CA PRO A 268 -21.38 43.48 -26.78
C PRO A 268 -22.27 44.68 -27.15
N ARG A 269 -21.67 45.89 -27.06
CA ARG A 269 -22.31 47.14 -27.53
C ARG A 269 -22.59 47.00 -29.03
N LYS A 270 -23.87 47.12 -29.41
CA LYS A 270 -24.27 47.25 -30.82
C LYS A 270 -23.58 48.49 -31.43
N PRO A 271 -23.00 48.41 -32.63
CA PRO A 271 -22.49 49.59 -33.32
C PRO A 271 -23.66 50.53 -33.64
N ALA A 272 -23.44 51.83 -33.41
CA ALA A 272 -24.37 52.89 -33.71
C ALA A 272 -24.65 52.91 -35.22
N LYS A 273 -25.94 52.96 -35.55
CA LYS A 273 -26.45 53.09 -36.91
C LYS A 273 -26.34 54.57 -37.26
N ASP A 274 -25.26 54.95 -37.95
CA ASP A 274 -25.14 56.28 -38.53
C ASP A 274 -26.21 56.41 -39.63
N ASP A 275 -27.20 57.22 -39.31
CA ASP A 275 -28.32 57.56 -40.15
C ASP A 275 -28.40 59.08 -40.14
N LYS A 276 -27.92 59.72 -41.21
CA LYS A 276 -28.68 60.70 -42.02
C LYS A 276 -27.79 61.63 -42.86
N ARG A 277 -28.21 61.71 -44.14
CA ARG A 277 -28.42 62.92 -44.96
C ARG A 277 -27.17 63.68 -45.41
N VAL A 278 -26.89 63.76 -46.72
CA VAL A 278 -27.63 64.50 -47.76
C VAL A 278 -27.95 65.93 -47.30
N VAL A 279 -27.08 66.90 -47.63
CA VAL A 279 -27.49 68.24 -48.05
C VAL A 279 -26.42 68.82 -49.00
N ARG A 280 -26.84 68.98 -50.26
CA ARG A 280 -26.46 69.96 -51.30
C ARG A 280 -25.00 70.07 -51.76
#